data_AF-A0A2N1UIT4-F1
#
_entry.id   AF-A0A2N1UIT4-F1
#
_cell.length_a   1.000
_cell.length_b   1.000
_cell.length_c   1.000
_cell.angle_alpha   90.00
_cell.angle_beta   90.00
_cell.angle_gamma   90.00
#
_symmetry.space_group_name_H-M   'P 1'
#
loop_
_entity.id
_entity.type
_entity.pdbx_description
1 polymer ?
#
loop_
_entity_poly.entity_id
_entity_poly.type
_entity_poly.pdbx_seq_one_letter_code
_entity_poly.pdbx_strand_id
1 'polypeptide(L)'
;MKKIKKIMLIFLMVILTVTVIVFFMLRGEPKITIDYLAEYNKISKLIDFDPNQNAQNLYSGAVNTFFKKPLKLAKISTEWPLDLNQAEENLLQSWLTANKESLQKFKEASKKPYYWIESRALDNDLRGIQIFELYGYGLGELYDAILWDAKVNAVNGKYSDAFENLLTYYCAVFQKCDTSRFIIVFRDNVQSLQRVTRATLLILKKIDVPESTLGLFQKDLEILFDTSKVHPDLAADKLFTYDILQRIYVYKSDGSGRLSWTGIKDFSGYDPSCVVGSWGTIKFFLAGPTQKEVKGQIDSYYEQVQNAFIMTPWQLNQRKPNFFENLYRPRFDSLFLLVYAGTYRKDYYDFYDTQAQLKALVATIAILRFQQDKGRLPNNFDELIRAGYLKELPADPYSDKPLVYDVEEEGFKIYSVGENFTDDSGKRGTDDIVFWPPWERPKYSDPNQPLENYSD
;
A
#
# COMPACT_ATOMS: atom_id res chain seq x y z
N MET A 1 30.48 -3.37 64.82
CA MET A 1 29.54 -2.22 64.77
C MET A 1 29.75 -1.25 63.59
N LYS A 2 30.95 -0.71 63.32
CA LYS A 2 31.17 0.25 62.20
C LYS A 2 30.79 -0.30 60.81
N LYS A 3 31.12 -1.56 60.50
CA LYS A 3 30.73 -2.24 59.23
C LYS A 3 29.21 -2.34 59.07
N ILE A 4 28.49 -2.73 60.12
CA ILE A 4 27.02 -2.87 60.11
C ILE A 4 26.34 -1.52 59.90
N LYS A 5 26.79 -0.46 60.58
CA LYS A 5 26.28 0.91 60.37
C LYS A 5 26.51 1.41 58.94
N LYS A 6 27.66 1.08 58.33
CA LYS A 6 27.97 1.45 56.94
C LYS A 6 27.06 0.71 55.93
N ILE A 7 26.80 -0.58 56.16
CA ILE A 7 25.88 -1.38 55.34
C ILE A 7 24.44 -0.84 55.47
N MET A 8 23.99 -0.54 56.68
CA MET A 8 22.67 0.06 56.93
C MET A 8 22.50 1.41 56.22
N LEU A 9 23.53 2.26 56.25
CA LEU A 9 23.51 3.56 55.60
C LEU A 9 23.41 3.45 54.07
N ILE A 10 24.18 2.53 53.48
CA ILE A 10 24.10 2.24 52.04
C ILE A 10 22.71 1.74 51.67
N PHE A 11 22.15 0.82 52.46
CA PHE A 11 20.80 0.30 52.23
C PHE A 11 19.73 1.39 52.33
N LEU A 12 19.83 2.29 53.32
CA LEU A 12 18.92 3.42 53.47
C LEU A 12 19.01 4.42 52.31
N MET A 13 20.23 4.70 51.82
CA MET A 13 20.44 5.55 50.65
C MET A 13 19.86 4.92 49.38
N VAL A 14 19.99 3.60 49.21
CA VAL A 14 19.38 2.87 48.09
C VAL A 14 17.85 2.95 48.17
N ILE A 15 17.26 2.70 49.34
CA ILE A 15 15.81 2.82 49.53
C ILE A 15 15.34 4.23 49.22
N LEU A 16 15.96 5.26 49.81
CA LEU A 16 15.58 6.65 49.58
C LEU A 16 15.66 7.02 48.10
N THR A 17 16.73 6.60 47.43
CA THR A 17 16.93 6.82 45.99
C THR A 17 15.81 6.16 45.20
N VAL A 18 15.51 4.89 45.47
CA VAL A 18 14.40 4.15 44.84
C VAL A 18 13.04 4.82 45.11
N THR A 19 12.77 5.28 46.34
CA THR A 19 11.53 5.96 46.69
C THR A 19 11.38 7.28 45.93
N VAL A 20 12.44 8.08 45.83
CA VAL A 20 12.45 9.33 45.05
C VAL A 20 12.23 9.05 43.57
N ILE A 21 12.90 8.02 43.02
CA ILE A 21 12.72 7.56 41.64
C ILE A 21 11.26 7.18 41.39
N VAL A 22 10.67 6.34 42.25
CA VAL A 22 9.28 5.88 42.11
C VAL A 22 8.30 7.05 42.25
N PHE A 23 8.58 8.00 43.16
CA PHE A 23 7.76 9.20 43.31
C PHE A 23 7.76 10.06 42.05
N PHE A 24 8.92 10.33 41.44
CA PHE A 24 9.00 11.06 40.18
C PHE A 24 8.46 10.24 38.99
N MET A 25 8.56 8.92 39.02
CA MET A 25 7.95 8.02 38.04
C MET A 25 6.42 8.13 38.04
N LEU A 26 5.81 8.20 39.21
CA LEU A 26 4.36 8.31 39.35
C LEU A 26 3.83 9.72 39.08
N ARG A 27 4.69 10.75 39.11
CA ARG A 27 4.31 12.16 38.90
C ARG A 27 4.76 12.78 37.57
N GLY A 28 5.67 12.14 36.84
CA GLY A 28 6.09 12.61 35.53
C GLY A 28 4.97 12.42 34.52
N GLU A 29 4.42 13.52 34.00
CA GLU A 29 3.35 13.48 33.02
C GLU A 29 3.85 13.83 31.61
N PRO A 30 3.36 13.13 30.58
CA PRO A 30 3.49 13.57 29.20
C PRO A 30 2.83 14.94 28.99
N LYS A 31 3.31 15.68 27.99
CA LYS A 31 2.72 16.97 27.59
C LYS A 31 2.68 17.07 26.09
N ILE A 32 1.48 17.25 25.54
CA ILE A 32 1.28 17.57 24.13
C ILE A 32 1.78 19.00 23.91
N THR A 33 2.74 19.15 23.01
CA THR A 33 3.36 20.45 22.69
C THR A 33 3.24 20.82 21.23
N ILE A 34 3.01 19.85 20.36
CA ILE A 34 2.85 20.02 18.93
C ILE A 34 1.54 19.36 18.51
N ASP A 35 0.74 20.06 17.71
CA ASP A 35 -0.45 19.52 17.07
C ASP A 35 -0.07 18.79 15.78
N TYR A 36 0.27 17.51 15.92
CA TYR A 36 0.65 16.70 14.76
C TYR A 36 -0.52 16.34 13.85
N LEU A 37 -1.78 16.47 14.30
CA LEU A 37 -2.95 16.35 13.43
C LEU A 37 -3.03 17.54 12.46
N ALA A 38 -2.78 18.76 12.95
CA ALA A 38 -2.71 19.93 12.09
C ALA A 38 -1.55 19.82 11.07
N GLU A 39 -0.37 19.35 11.50
CA GLU A 39 0.75 19.11 10.57
C GLU A 39 0.45 17.99 9.57
N TYR A 40 -0.22 16.91 9.97
CA TYR A 40 -0.67 15.85 9.05
C TYR A 40 -1.63 16.39 7.98
N ASN A 41 -2.65 17.17 8.37
CA ASN A 41 -3.59 17.78 7.43
C ASN A 41 -2.90 18.76 6.49
N LYS A 42 -1.83 19.41 6.93
CA LYS A 42 -1.02 20.31 6.10
C LYS A 42 -0.20 19.56 5.05
N ILE A 43 0.51 18.48 5.42
CA ILE A 43 1.35 17.72 4.47
C ILE A 43 0.53 16.84 3.51
N SER A 44 -0.64 16.37 3.94
CA SER A 44 -1.52 15.53 3.11
C SER A 44 -2.38 16.33 2.12
N LYS A 45 -2.41 17.66 2.26
CA LYS A 45 -3.17 18.57 1.39
C LYS A 45 -2.25 19.17 0.33
N LEU A 46 -2.75 19.24 -0.90
CA LEU A 46 -2.02 19.91 -1.99
C LEU A 46 -1.82 21.40 -1.72
N ILE A 47 -0.68 21.92 -2.18
CA ILE A 47 -0.32 23.34 -2.03
C ILE A 47 -1.34 24.23 -2.75
N ASP A 48 -1.69 23.90 -3.98
CA ASP A 48 -2.64 24.65 -4.83
C ASP A 48 -4.07 24.09 -4.73
N PHE A 49 -4.49 23.70 -3.52
CA PHE A 49 -5.81 23.09 -3.30
C PHE A 49 -6.95 24.09 -3.53
N ASP A 50 -7.84 23.74 -4.44
CA ASP A 50 -9.13 24.34 -4.76
C ASP A 50 -10.25 23.35 -4.37
N PRO A 51 -11.11 23.70 -3.41
CA PRO A 51 -12.25 22.87 -3.01
C PRO A 51 -13.17 22.46 -4.17
N ASN A 52 -13.29 23.27 -5.23
CA ASN A 52 -14.16 22.97 -6.39
C ASN A 52 -13.59 21.89 -7.32
N GLN A 53 -12.28 21.65 -7.21
CA GLN A 53 -11.55 20.64 -7.96
C GLN A 53 -11.35 19.37 -7.14
N ASN A 54 -11.74 19.35 -5.86
CA ASN A 54 -11.67 18.15 -5.02
C ASN A 54 -12.80 17.15 -5.36
N ALA A 55 -12.45 15.87 -5.54
CA ALA A 55 -13.40 14.80 -5.87
C ALA A 55 -14.30 14.37 -4.70
N GLN A 56 -14.02 14.83 -3.47
CA GLN A 56 -14.66 14.34 -2.24
C GLN A 56 -16.19 14.28 -2.31
N ASN A 57 -16.85 15.38 -2.66
CA ASN A 57 -18.32 15.44 -2.68
C ASN A 57 -18.94 14.50 -3.72
N LEU A 58 -18.28 14.34 -4.87
CA LEU A 58 -18.75 13.46 -5.93
C LEU A 58 -18.60 11.98 -5.51
N TYR A 59 -17.48 11.62 -4.89
CA TYR A 59 -17.30 10.28 -4.33
C TYR A 59 -18.29 9.98 -3.21
N SER A 60 -18.49 10.89 -2.27
CA SER A 60 -19.53 10.73 -1.24
C SER A 60 -20.92 10.57 -1.86
N GLY A 61 -21.23 11.35 -2.90
CA GLY A 61 -22.47 11.20 -3.68
C GLY A 61 -22.61 9.83 -4.34
N ALA A 62 -21.55 9.31 -4.95
CA ALA A 62 -21.52 7.98 -5.54
C ALA A 62 -21.80 6.88 -4.49
N VAL A 63 -21.07 6.92 -3.38
CA VAL A 63 -21.18 5.96 -2.27
C VAL A 63 -22.58 5.99 -1.65
N ASN A 64 -23.14 7.17 -1.42
CA ASN A 64 -24.47 7.31 -0.82
C ASN A 64 -25.60 6.76 -1.69
N THR A 65 -25.41 6.74 -3.02
CA THR A 65 -26.36 6.14 -3.97
C THR A 65 -26.00 4.72 -4.39
N PHE A 66 -24.99 4.11 -3.77
CA PHE A 66 -24.54 2.78 -4.13
C PHE A 66 -25.45 1.70 -3.51
N PHE A 67 -25.95 0.80 -4.34
CA PHE A 67 -26.65 -0.41 -3.93
C PHE A 67 -25.63 -1.50 -3.65
N LYS A 68 -25.47 -1.85 -2.36
CA LYS A 68 -24.53 -2.87 -1.90
C LYS A 68 -24.65 -4.19 -2.65
N LYS A 69 -23.51 -4.83 -2.88
CA LYS A 69 -23.43 -6.11 -3.59
C LYS A 69 -24.26 -7.18 -2.87
N PRO A 70 -25.24 -7.82 -3.54
CA PRO A 70 -25.97 -8.94 -2.97
C PRO A 70 -25.02 -10.04 -2.48
N LEU A 71 -25.27 -10.60 -1.29
CA LEU A 71 -24.43 -11.64 -0.70
C LEU A 71 -24.22 -12.85 -1.63
N LYS A 72 -25.25 -13.18 -2.42
CA LYS A 72 -25.16 -14.27 -3.42
C LYS A 72 -24.12 -13.97 -4.49
N LEU A 73 -24.01 -12.72 -4.96
CA LEU A 73 -22.93 -12.31 -5.88
C LEU A 73 -21.57 -12.22 -5.19
N ALA A 74 -21.54 -11.82 -3.93
CA ALA A 74 -20.29 -11.72 -3.17
C ALA A 74 -19.63 -13.09 -2.90
N LYS A 75 -20.40 -14.18 -2.97
CA LYS A 75 -19.93 -15.57 -2.79
C LYS A 75 -19.50 -16.27 -4.07
N ILE A 76 -19.59 -15.61 -5.22
CA ILE A 76 -19.17 -16.19 -6.50
C ILE A 76 -17.65 -16.35 -6.50
N SER A 77 -17.18 -17.55 -6.85
CA SER A 77 -15.76 -17.91 -6.88
C SER A 77 -15.07 -17.55 -8.20
N THR A 78 -15.82 -17.46 -9.30
CA THR A 78 -15.29 -17.00 -10.58
C THR A 78 -15.19 -15.47 -10.63
N GLU A 79 -14.25 -15.00 -11.42
CA GLU A 79 -14.02 -13.59 -11.70
C GLU A 79 -14.36 -13.18 -13.14
N TRP A 80 -14.91 -14.11 -13.94
CA TRP A 80 -15.20 -13.88 -15.35
C TRP A 80 -16.71 -13.97 -15.64
N PRO A 81 -17.32 -13.02 -16.38
CA PRO A 81 -18.77 -13.02 -16.60
C PRO A 81 -19.33 -14.27 -17.30
N LEU A 82 -18.58 -14.84 -18.26
CA LEU A 82 -19.04 -16.01 -19.02
C LEU A 82 -19.01 -17.33 -18.23
N ASP A 83 -18.43 -17.33 -17.02
CA ASP A 83 -18.44 -18.49 -16.13
C ASP A 83 -19.66 -18.52 -15.20
N LEU A 84 -20.50 -17.47 -15.22
CA LEU A 84 -21.69 -17.37 -14.39
C LEU A 84 -22.82 -18.25 -14.92
N ASN A 85 -23.59 -18.86 -14.02
CA ASN A 85 -24.86 -19.45 -14.45
C ASN A 85 -25.91 -18.35 -14.73
N GLN A 86 -26.99 -18.70 -15.42
CA GLN A 86 -28.01 -17.72 -15.84
C GLN A 86 -28.60 -16.91 -14.67
N ALA A 87 -28.76 -17.52 -13.49
CA ALA A 87 -29.31 -16.83 -12.33
C ALA A 87 -28.32 -15.83 -11.73
N GLU A 88 -27.03 -16.15 -11.72
CA GLU A 88 -25.95 -15.26 -11.31
C GLU A 88 -25.75 -14.12 -12.31
N GLU A 89 -25.79 -14.41 -13.61
CA GLU A 89 -25.71 -13.41 -14.67
C GLU A 89 -26.86 -12.39 -14.55
N ASN A 90 -28.10 -12.86 -14.43
CA ASN A 90 -29.26 -11.98 -14.25
C ASN A 90 -29.15 -11.11 -13.00
N LEU A 91 -28.60 -11.68 -11.91
CA LEU A 91 -28.39 -10.95 -10.66
C LEU A 91 -27.27 -9.90 -10.81
N LEU A 92 -26.17 -10.23 -11.50
CA LEU A 92 -25.08 -9.30 -11.81
C LEU A 92 -25.59 -8.13 -12.64
N GLN A 93 -26.33 -8.40 -13.72
CA GLN A 93 -26.90 -7.36 -14.59
C GLN A 93 -27.87 -6.45 -13.82
N SER A 94 -28.73 -7.03 -12.98
CA SER A 94 -29.65 -6.26 -12.14
C SER A 94 -28.90 -5.36 -11.16
N TRP A 95 -27.82 -5.86 -10.54
CA TRP A 95 -27.00 -5.10 -9.61
C TRP A 95 -26.21 -3.98 -10.28
N LEU A 96 -25.63 -4.22 -11.46
CA LEU A 96 -24.95 -3.18 -12.24
C LEU A 96 -25.95 -2.11 -12.72
N THR A 97 -27.14 -2.52 -13.15
CA THR A 97 -28.21 -1.59 -13.55
C THR A 97 -28.65 -0.71 -12.39
N ALA A 98 -28.85 -1.28 -11.20
CA ALA A 98 -29.19 -0.53 -9.99
C ALA A 98 -28.12 0.50 -9.61
N ASN A 99 -26.84 0.21 -9.92
CA ASN A 99 -25.70 1.08 -9.60
C ASN A 99 -25.30 2.05 -10.71
N LYS A 100 -26.05 2.15 -11.81
CA LYS A 100 -25.69 2.98 -12.96
C LYS A 100 -25.46 4.46 -12.60
N GLU A 101 -26.34 5.04 -11.77
CA GLU A 101 -26.20 6.42 -11.30
C GLU A 101 -24.94 6.61 -10.42
N SER A 102 -24.70 5.64 -9.53
CA SER A 102 -23.53 5.66 -8.65
C SER A 102 -22.22 5.56 -9.44
N LEU A 103 -22.14 4.66 -10.42
CA LEU A 103 -20.99 4.53 -11.32
C LEU A 103 -20.78 5.77 -12.18
N GLN A 104 -21.84 6.45 -12.61
CA GLN A 104 -21.71 7.71 -13.35
C GLN A 104 -21.08 8.81 -12.48
N LYS A 105 -21.52 8.97 -11.23
CA LYS A 105 -20.90 9.91 -10.28
C LYS A 105 -19.45 9.55 -9.98
N PHE A 106 -19.14 8.25 -9.88
CA PHE A 106 -17.78 7.76 -9.71
C PHE A 106 -16.88 8.10 -10.92
N LYS A 107 -17.39 7.95 -12.15
CA LYS A 107 -16.71 8.40 -13.38
C LYS A 107 -16.45 9.90 -13.35
N GLU A 108 -17.43 10.72 -12.98
CA GLU A 108 -17.27 12.17 -12.87
C GLU A 108 -16.27 12.57 -11.80
N ALA A 109 -16.27 11.88 -10.65
CA ALA A 109 -15.30 12.07 -9.58
C ALA A 109 -13.87 11.76 -10.05
N SER A 110 -13.67 10.66 -10.80
CA SER A 110 -12.35 10.25 -11.32
C SER A 110 -11.72 11.24 -12.30
N LYS A 111 -12.50 12.18 -12.86
CA LYS A 111 -12.03 13.22 -13.78
C LYS A 111 -11.53 14.47 -13.07
N LYS A 112 -11.74 14.57 -11.75
CA LYS A 112 -11.17 15.65 -10.94
C LYS A 112 -9.65 15.49 -10.80
N PRO A 113 -8.89 16.56 -10.55
CA PRO A 113 -7.44 16.44 -10.40
C PRO A 113 -7.00 15.76 -9.10
N TYR A 114 -7.78 15.82 -8.03
CA TYR A 114 -7.38 15.24 -6.74
C TYR A 114 -8.56 14.89 -5.83
N TYR A 115 -8.29 13.99 -4.89
CA TYR A 115 -9.21 13.60 -3.82
C TYR A 115 -8.55 13.78 -2.45
N TRP A 116 -9.05 14.68 -1.61
CA TRP A 116 -8.55 14.90 -0.26
C TRP A 116 -9.68 15.05 0.77
N ILE A 117 -9.45 14.54 1.97
CA ILE A 117 -10.35 14.65 3.12
C ILE A 117 -9.54 15.19 4.30
N GLU A 118 -10.08 16.19 4.98
CA GLU A 118 -9.52 16.67 6.25
C GLU A 118 -9.73 15.61 7.34
N SER A 119 -8.64 15.13 7.92
CA SER A 119 -8.68 14.16 9.02
C SER A 119 -9.02 14.83 10.34
N ARG A 120 -9.77 14.11 11.18
CA ARG A 120 -10.21 14.55 12.50
C ARG A 120 -9.99 13.42 13.49
N ALA A 121 -9.58 13.75 14.70
CA ALA A 121 -9.40 12.78 15.76
C ALA A 121 -9.72 13.38 17.13
N LEU A 122 -10.15 12.55 18.07
CA LEU A 122 -10.34 12.95 19.46
C LEU A 122 -8.99 13.36 20.05
N ASP A 123 -8.96 14.47 20.79
CA ASP A 123 -7.76 15.03 21.43
C ASP A 123 -6.56 15.23 20.48
N ASN A 124 -6.85 15.44 19.19
CA ASN A 124 -5.88 15.52 18.10
C ASN A 124 -4.88 14.35 18.08
N ASP A 125 -5.32 13.18 18.55
CA ASP A 125 -4.51 11.97 18.63
C ASP A 125 -4.46 11.28 17.27
N LEU A 126 -3.27 11.16 16.68
CA LEU A 126 -3.14 10.54 15.36
C LEU A 126 -3.57 9.06 15.36
N ARG A 127 -3.60 8.37 16.52
CA ARG A 127 -4.17 7.01 16.64
C ARG A 127 -5.68 6.98 16.41
N GLY A 128 -6.34 8.10 16.67
CA GLY A 128 -7.79 8.26 16.55
C GLY A 128 -8.24 8.57 15.13
N ILE A 129 -7.32 8.86 14.20
CA ILE A 129 -7.66 8.95 12.77
C ILE A 129 -8.11 7.56 12.35
N GLN A 130 -9.40 7.43 12.03
CA GLN A 130 -9.93 6.13 11.66
C GLN A 130 -9.28 5.69 10.36
N ILE A 131 -8.74 4.47 10.35
CA ILE A 131 -8.20 3.86 9.13
C ILE A 131 -9.23 3.89 7.97
N PHE A 132 -10.53 3.80 8.27
CA PHE A 132 -11.61 3.95 7.28
C PHE A 132 -11.75 5.36 6.69
N GLU A 133 -11.40 6.41 7.42
CA GLU A 133 -11.35 7.79 6.89
C GLU A 133 -10.24 7.95 5.85
N LEU A 134 -9.21 7.08 5.90
CA LEU A 134 -8.08 7.06 4.98
C LEU A 134 -8.36 6.28 3.68
N TYR A 135 -9.20 5.24 3.71
CA TYR A 135 -9.59 4.45 2.53
C TYR A 135 -10.67 5.11 1.65
N GLY A 136 -11.28 6.20 2.14
CA GLY A 136 -12.45 6.82 1.53
C GLY A 136 -13.67 5.94 1.72
N TYR A 137 -14.61 6.38 2.56
CA TYR A 137 -15.86 5.66 2.88
C TYR A 137 -16.44 4.93 1.66
N GLY A 138 -16.42 3.59 1.66
CA GLY A 138 -17.16 2.77 0.69
C GLY A 138 -16.64 2.74 -0.75
N LEU A 139 -15.47 3.29 -1.07
CA LEU A 139 -14.96 3.27 -2.45
C LEU A 139 -14.63 1.85 -2.97
N GLY A 140 -14.28 0.93 -2.07
CA GLY A 140 -13.96 -0.46 -2.42
C GLY A 140 -15.06 -1.19 -3.20
N GLU A 141 -16.34 -0.92 -2.87
CA GLU A 141 -17.47 -1.54 -3.56
C GLU A 141 -17.70 -0.92 -4.95
N LEU A 142 -17.43 0.39 -5.11
CA LEU A 142 -17.47 1.08 -6.41
C LEU A 142 -16.38 0.57 -7.35
N TYR A 143 -15.16 0.40 -6.83
CA TYR A 143 -14.05 -0.23 -7.54
C TYR A 143 -14.41 -1.65 -8.01
N ASP A 144 -15.08 -2.45 -7.19
CA ASP A 144 -15.55 -3.79 -7.61
C ASP A 144 -16.61 -3.70 -8.71
N ALA A 145 -17.60 -2.82 -8.54
CA ALA A 145 -18.68 -2.66 -9.50
C ALA A 145 -18.19 -2.20 -10.88
N ILE A 146 -17.28 -1.21 -10.94
CA ILE A 146 -16.77 -0.72 -12.23
C ILE A 146 -15.87 -1.76 -12.94
N LEU A 147 -15.16 -2.61 -12.20
CA LEU A 147 -14.42 -3.74 -12.78
C LEU A 147 -15.36 -4.80 -13.35
N TRP A 148 -16.44 -5.13 -12.65
CA TRP A 148 -17.45 -6.04 -13.19
C TRP A 148 -18.12 -5.46 -14.43
N ASP A 149 -18.47 -4.18 -14.41
CA ASP A 149 -19.04 -3.50 -15.58
C ASP A 149 -18.06 -3.49 -16.76
N ALA A 150 -16.76 -3.25 -16.53
CA ALA A 150 -15.73 -3.34 -17.56
C ALA A 150 -15.67 -4.73 -18.22
N LYS A 151 -15.64 -5.79 -17.41
CA LYS A 151 -15.62 -7.18 -17.91
C LYS A 151 -16.88 -7.52 -18.70
N VAL A 152 -18.06 -7.13 -18.19
CA VAL A 152 -19.35 -7.34 -18.87
C VAL A 152 -19.39 -6.58 -20.21
N ASN A 153 -18.92 -5.34 -20.25
CA ASN A 153 -18.85 -4.56 -21.49
C ASN A 153 -17.88 -5.21 -22.50
N ALA A 154 -16.74 -5.72 -22.05
CA ALA A 154 -15.79 -6.42 -22.92
C ALA A 154 -16.39 -7.68 -23.54
N VAL A 155 -17.08 -8.52 -22.75
CA VAL A 155 -17.78 -9.73 -23.23
C VAL A 155 -18.87 -9.38 -24.25
N ASN A 156 -19.55 -8.25 -24.07
CA ASN A 156 -20.61 -7.78 -24.96
C ASN A 156 -20.08 -7.03 -26.21
N GLY A 157 -18.76 -7.02 -26.45
CA GLY A 157 -18.15 -6.33 -27.59
C GLY A 157 -18.14 -4.79 -27.46
N LYS A 158 -18.51 -4.24 -26.30
CA LYS A 158 -18.51 -2.80 -26.01
C LYS A 158 -17.14 -2.35 -25.50
N TYR A 159 -16.12 -2.49 -26.35
CA TYR A 159 -14.73 -2.29 -25.93
C TYR A 159 -14.46 -0.87 -25.43
N SER A 160 -14.98 0.16 -26.10
CA SER A 160 -14.79 1.56 -25.65
C SER A 160 -15.29 1.78 -24.21
N ASP A 161 -16.47 1.25 -23.88
CA ASP A 161 -17.03 1.38 -22.52
C ASP A 161 -16.22 0.57 -21.49
N ALA A 162 -15.74 -0.62 -21.89
CA ALA A 162 -14.91 -1.46 -21.04
C ALA A 162 -13.59 -0.78 -20.66
N PHE A 163 -12.89 -0.21 -21.65
CA PHE A 163 -11.61 0.45 -21.42
C PHE A 163 -11.75 1.83 -20.76
N GLU A 164 -12.84 2.57 -21.01
CA GLU A 164 -13.17 3.79 -20.22
C GLU A 164 -13.38 3.46 -18.74
N ASN A 165 -14.05 2.34 -18.43
CA ASN A 165 -14.23 1.89 -17.04
C ASN A 165 -12.90 1.53 -16.37
N LEU A 166 -11.99 0.87 -17.09
CA LEU A 166 -10.64 0.58 -16.58
C LEU A 166 -9.84 1.87 -16.34
N LEU A 167 -9.85 2.81 -17.30
CA LEU A 167 -9.21 4.13 -17.13
C LEU A 167 -9.79 4.90 -15.94
N THR A 168 -11.12 4.90 -15.78
CA THR A 168 -11.81 5.51 -14.64
C THR A 168 -11.26 4.97 -13.31
N TYR A 169 -11.05 3.65 -13.24
CA TYR A 169 -10.46 3.01 -12.07
C TYR A 169 -9.04 3.54 -11.82
N TYR A 170 -8.16 3.50 -12.83
CA TYR A 170 -6.79 4.00 -12.70
C TYR A 170 -6.76 5.46 -12.24
N CYS A 171 -7.51 6.35 -12.90
CA CYS A 171 -7.58 7.77 -12.53
C CYS A 171 -8.02 7.96 -11.07
N ALA A 172 -9.04 7.23 -10.63
CA ALA A 172 -9.53 7.30 -9.25
C ALA A 172 -8.49 6.85 -8.21
N VAL A 173 -7.56 5.97 -8.58
CA VAL A 173 -6.45 5.57 -7.70
C VAL A 173 -5.35 6.63 -7.72
N PHE A 174 -4.93 7.09 -8.90
CA PHE A 174 -3.83 8.06 -9.01
C PHE A 174 -4.13 9.43 -8.37
N GLN A 175 -5.38 9.88 -8.36
CA GLN A 175 -5.83 11.08 -7.62
C GLN A 175 -5.47 11.09 -6.13
N LYS A 176 -5.14 9.92 -5.57
CA LYS A 176 -4.81 9.72 -4.15
C LYS A 176 -3.31 9.65 -3.88
N CYS A 177 -2.46 9.71 -4.92
CA CYS A 177 -1.02 9.45 -4.81
C CYS A 177 -0.16 10.71 -4.66
N ASP A 178 -0.69 11.90 -4.92
CA ASP A 178 0.11 13.13 -5.05
C ASP A 178 0.47 13.84 -3.72
N THR A 179 0.08 13.30 -2.57
CA THR A 179 0.33 13.92 -1.26
C THR A 179 0.81 12.94 -0.19
N SER A 180 1.52 13.47 0.81
CA SER A 180 2.03 12.70 1.95
C SER A 180 0.88 12.17 2.81
N ARG A 181 0.59 10.88 2.73
CA ARG A 181 -0.42 10.18 3.54
C ARG A 181 0.21 9.03 4.26
N PHE A 182 -0.52 8.47 5.23
CA PHE A 182 -0.09 7.23 5.87
C PHE A 182 0.20 6.14 4.84
N ILE A 183 1.24 5.35 5.07
CA ILE A 183 1.65 4.25 4.20
C ILE A 183 0.50 3.29 3.87
N ILE A 184 -0.46 3.16 4.78
CA ILE A 184 -1.63 2.30 4.58
C ILE A 184 -2.51 2.75 3.40
N VAL A 185 -2.55 4.06 3.11
CA VAL A 185 -3.24 4.62 1.93
C VAL A 185 -2.45 4.30 0.67
N PHE A 186 -1.13 4.44 0.74
CA PHE A 186 -0.27 4.05 -0.36
C PHE A 186 -0.41 2.56 -0.69
N ARG A 187 -0.42 1.70 0.32
CA ARG A 187 -0.67 0.25 0.17
C ARG A 187 -2.00 -0.04 -0.52
N ASP A 188 -3.07 0.64 -0.11
CA ASP A 188 -4.39 0.51 -0.77
C ASP A 188 -4.33 0.86 -2.26
N ASN A 189 -3.64 1.96 -2.59
CA ASN A 189 -3.49 2.42 -3.96
C ASN A 189 -2.69 1.40 -4.79
N VAL A 190 -1.57 0.90 -4.25
CA VAL A 190 -0.74 -0.13 -4.89
C VAL A 190 -1.55 -1.40 -5.15
N GLN A 191 -2.28 -1.91 -4.15
CA GLN A 191 -3.15 -3.09 -4.31
C GLN A 191 -4.28 -2.85 -5.32
N SER A 192 -4.84 -1.64 -5.33
CA SER A 192 -5.88 -1.25 -6.28
C SER A 192 -5.35 -1.22 -7.71
N LEU A 193 -4.14 -0.68 -7.93
CA LEU A 193 -3.44 -0.71 -9.22
C LEU A 193 -3.17 -2.15 -9.67
N GLN A 194 -2.68 -3.02 -8.79
CA GLN A 194 -2.46 -4.43 -9.11
C GLN A 194 -3.75 -5.11 -9.54
N ARG A 195 -4.85 -4.84 -8.82
CA ARG A 195 -6.18 -5.41 -9.10
C ARG A 195 -6.71 -5.00 -10.47
N VAL A 196 -6.70 -3.71 -10.82
CA VAL A 196 -7.18 -3.24 -12.14
C VAL A 196 -6.25 -3.71 -13.26
N THR A 197 -4.94 -3.76 -13.02
CA THR A 197 -3.96 -4.23 -14.00
C THR A 197 -4.18 -5.70 -14.33
N ARG A 198 -4.34 -6.54 -13.30
CA ARG A 198 -4.68 -7.95 -13.47
C ARG A 198 -6.00 -8.14 -14.21
N ALA A 199 -7.04 -7.38 -13.86
CA ALA A 199 -8.33 -7.44 -14.56
C ALA A 199 -8.22 -7.03 -16.03
N THR A 200 -7.39 -6.03 -16.34
CA THR A 200 -7.09 -5.59 -17.71
C THR A 200 -6.41 -6.71 -18.49
N LEU A 201 -5.35 -7.31 -17.94
CA LEU A 201 -4.65 -8.43 -18.56
C LEU A 201 -5.59 -9.63 -18.79
N LEU A 202 -6.48 -9.91 -17.83
CA LEU A 202 -7.46 -10.98 -17.98
C LEU A 202 -8.43 -10.70 -19.14
N ILE A 203 -8.90 -9.46 -19.30
CA ILE A 203 -9.73 -9.06 -20.45
C ILE A 203 -8.96 -9.30 -21.75
N LEU A 204 -7.71 -8.83 -21.83
CA LEU A 204 -6.85 -8.99 -23.02
C LEU A 204 -6.57 -10.48 -23.35
N LYS A 205 -6.51 -11.34 -22.32
CA LYS A 205 -6.30 -12.79 -22.51
C LYS A 205 -7.56 -13.50 -23.02
N LYS A 206 -8.74 -13.05 -22.61
CA LYS A 206 -10.03 -13.74 -22.88
C LYS A 206 -10.76 -13.20 -24.11
N ILE A 207 -10.44 -11.98 -24.54
CA ILE A 207 -11.19 -11.25 -25.57
C ILE A 207 -10.23 -10.67 -26.61
N ASP A 208 -10.52 -10.92 -27.89
CA ASP A 208 -9.81 -10.31 -29.01
C ASP A 208 -10.27 -8.86 -29.21
N VAL A 209 -9.55 -7.93 -28.60
CA VAL A 209 -9.83 -6.50 -28.69
C VAL A 209 -9.18 -5.91 -29.96
N PRO A 210 -9.88 -5.13 -30.79
CA PRO A 210 -9.31 -4.53 -32.00
C PRO A 210 -8.10 -3.63 -31.72
N GLU A 211 -7.09 -3.68 -32.59
CA GLU A 211 -5.85 -2.89 -32.51
C GLU A 211 -6.13 -1.40 -32.27
N SER A 212 -7.10 -0.82 -32.97
CA SER A 212 -7.42 0.60 -32.85
C SER A 212 -7.89 1.00 -31.44
N THR A 213 -8.66 0.13 -30.77
CA THR A 213 -9.07 0.34 -29.38
C THR A 213 -7.88 0.18 -28.43
N LEU A 214 -7.03 -0.84 -28.67
CA LEU A 214 -5.83 -1.06 -27.88
C LEU A 214 -4.83 0.10 -27.99
N GLY A 215 -4.67 0.69 -29.18
CA GLY A 215 -3.78 1.82 -29.40
C GLY A 215 -4.23 3.08 -28.68
N LEU A 216 -5.55 3.37 -28.67
CA LEU A 216 -6.11 4.48 -27.89
C LEU A 216 -5.93 4.25 -26.38
N PHE A 217 -6.27 3.06 -25.90
CA PHE A 217 -6.15 2.72 -24.48
C PHE A 217 -4.70 2.76 -23.99
N GLN A 218 -3.75 2.22 -24.76
CA GLN A 218 -2.33 2.29 -24.45
C GLN A 218 -1.86 3.74 -24.31
N LYS A 219 -2.24 4.61 -25.26
CA LYS A 219 -1.88 6.03 -25.23
C LYS A 219 -2.40 6.72 -23.97
N ASP A 220 -3.65 6.47 -23.59
CA ASP A 220 -4.26 7.06 -22.41
C ASP A 220 -3.61 6.55 -21.12
N LEU A 221 -3.28 5.26 -21.04
CA LEU A 221 -2.53 4.68 -19.92
C LEU A 221 -1.13 5.28 -19.80
N GLU A 222 -0.40 5.40 -20.90
CA GLU A 222 0.95 5.97 -20.89
C GLU A 222 0.93 7.43 -20.44
N ILE A 223 -0.04 8.25 -20.91
CA ILE A 223 -0.22 9.62 -20.42
C ILE A 223 -0.47 9.63 -18.91
N LEU A 224 -1.33 8.74 -18.44
CA LEU A 224 -1.66 8.65 -17.02
C LEU A 224 -0.45 8.22 -16.18
N PHE A 225 0.32 7.24 -16.62
CA PHE A 225 1.51 6.75 -15.91
C PHE A 225 2.64 7.79 -15.93
N ASP A 226 2.84 8.49 -17.05
CA ASP A 226 3.87 9.54 -17.18
C ASP A 226 3.56 10.77 -16.30
N THR A 227 2.27 11.05 -16.02
CA THR A 227 1.86 12.21 -15.22
C THR A 227 1.65 11.91 -13.73
N SER A 228 1.45 10.65 -13.35
CA SER A 228 1.13 10.26 -11.98
C SER A 228 2.37 10.11 -11.11
N LYS A 229 2.34 10.68 -9.90
CA LYS A 229 3.43 10.56 -8.93
C LYS A 229 3.11 9.49 -7.90
N VAL A 230 3.28 8.23 -8.25
CA VAL A 230 3.26 7.16 -7.24
C VAL A 230 4.62 7.10 -6.58
N HIS A 231 4.78 7.88 -5.50
CA HIS A 231 5.97 7.83 -4.68
C HIS A 231 5.60 7.57 -3.22
N PRO A 232 6.23 6.56 -2.59
CA PRO A 232 6.07 6.32 -1.17
C PRO A 232 6.72 7.46 -0.39
N ASP A 233 5.92 8.08 0.47
CA ASP A 233 6.34 9.14 1.39
C ASP A 233 5.97 8.74 2.81
N LEU A 234 6.97 8.69 3.69
CA LEU A 234 6.81 8.29 5.08
C LEU A 234 6.70 9.47 6.04
N ALA A 235 6.53 10.70 5.54
CA ALA A 235 6.37 11.87 6.38
C ALA A 235 5.19 11.73 7.36
N ALA A 236 4.04 11.22 6.91
CA ALA A 236 2.86 11.01 7.75
C ALA A 236 3.11 9.98 8.86
N ASP A 237 3.66 8.81 8.51
CA ASP A 237 4.06 7.77 9.46
C ASP A 237 5.06 8.29 10.51
N LYS A 238 6.01 9.12 10.07
CA LYS A 238 6.96 9.77 10.97
C LYS A 238 6.28 10.74 11.93
N LEU A 239 5.34 11.57 11.46
CA LEU A 239 4.54 12.44 12.33
C LEU A 239 3.75 11.63 13.36
N PHE A 240 3.18 10.49 12.97
CA PHE A 240 2.52 9.58 13.90
C PHE A 240 3.47 9.14 15.02
N THR A 241 4.68 8.68 14.70
CA THR A 241 5.63 8.28 15.76
C THR A 241 6.05 9.45 16.66
N TYR A 242 6.13 10.68 16.14
CA TYR A 242 6.37 11.84 16.99
C TYR A 242 5.19 12.19 17.90
N ASP A 243 3.96 12.03 17.42
CA ASP A 243 2.75 12.23 18.22
C ASP A 243 2.67 11.22 19.37
N ILE A 244 2.94 9.95 19.08
CA ILE A 244 3.06 8.93 20.13
C ILE A 244 4.16 9.30 21.14
N LEU A 245 5.34 9.71 20.65
CA LEU A 245 6.48 10.05 21.52
C LEU A 245 6.13 11.13 22.56
N GLN A 246 5.41 12.20 22.17
CA GLN A 246 5.00 13.25 23.12
C GLN A 246 3.90 12.82 24.09
N ARG A 247 3.10 11.81 23.72
CA ARG A 247 1.97 11.29 24.51
C ARG A 247 2.39 10.26 25.55
N ILE A 248 3.52 9.58 25.35
CA ILE A 248 3.97 8.51 26.24
C ILE A 248 5.28 8.78 26.99
N TYR A 249 6.06 9.81 26.63
CA TYR A 249 7.25 10.21 27.38
C TYR A 249 6.96 11.42 28.28
N VAL A 250 7.54 11.42 29.49
CA VAL A 250 7.51 12.55 30.41
C VAL A 250 8.09 13.79 29.74
N TYR A 251 7.39 14.91 29.80
CA TYR A 251 7.88 16.14 29.19
C TYR A 251 9.04 16.76 29.98
N LYS A 252 10.12 17.06 29.28
CA LYS A 252 11.20 17.94 29.75
C LYS A 252 11.68 18.81 28.59
N SER A 253 11.90 20.10 28.86
CA SER A 253 12.28 21.07 27.83
C SER A 253 13.61 20.76 27.13
N ASP A 254 14.52 20.03 27.79
CA ASP A 254 15.80 19.56 27.25
C ASP A 254 15.71 18.23 26.49
N GLY A 255 14.53 17.60 26.44
CA GLY A 255 14.29 16.30 25.83
C GLY A 255 14.83 15.11 26.63
N SER A 256 15.30 15.31 27.88
CA SER A 256 15.77 14.24 28.77
C SER A 256 14.65 13.45 29.44
N GLY A 257 13.40 13.72 29.04
CA GLY A 257 12.20 12.99 29.44
C GLY A 257 12.32 11.51 29.14
N ARG A 258 11.77 10.64 29.99
CA ARG A 258 11.78 9.18 29.79
C ARG A 258 10.36 8.67 29.75
N LEU A 259 10.19 7.41 29.37
CA LEU A 259 8.88 6.76 29.28
C LEU A 259 8.07 6.96 30.57
N SER A 260 6.84 7.46 30.45
CA SER A 260 5.97 7.69 31.61
C SER A 260 5.30 6.40 32.06
N TRP A 261 4.76 6.40 33.29
CA TRP A 261 3.93 5.28 33.77
C TRP A 261 2.69 5.04 32.89
N THR A 262 2.06 6.12 32.40
CA THR A 262 0.95 6.02 31.45
C THR A 262 1.39 5.43 30.12
N GLY A 263 2.60 5.76 29.64
CA GLY A 263 3.18 5.18 28.43
C GLY A 263 3.47 3.68 28.52
N ILE A 264 3.86 3.18 29.71
CA ILE A 264 4.05 1.74 29.93
C ILE A 264 2.72 0.98 29.83
N LYS A 265 1.66 1.56 30.39
CA LYS A 265 0.30 1.02 30.23
C LYS A 265 -0.15 1.06 28.77
N ASP A 266 0.16 2.14 28.06
CA ASP A 266 -0.15 2.29 26.64
C ASP A 266 0.50 1.19 25.80
N PHE A 267 1.79 0.92 25.98
CA PHE A 267 2.50 -0.19 25.31
C PHE A 267 1.81 -1.54 25.52
N SER A 268 1.47 -1.86 26.77
CA SER A 268 0.86 -3.15 27.12
C SER A 268 -0.57 -3.29 26.60
N GLY A 269 -1.27 -2.16 26.38
CA GLY A 269 -2.59 -2.12 25.76
C GLY A 269 -2.53 -2.17 24.23
N TYR A 270 -1.48 -1.61 23.62
CA TYR A 270 -1.31 -1.57 22.16
C TYR A 270 -0.81 -2.91 21.60
N ASP A 271 0.14 -3.56 22.30
CA ASP A 271 0.62 -4.89 21.95
C ASP A 271 0.70 -5.79 23.20
N PRO A 272 -0.26 -6.72 23.37
CA PRO A 272 -0.28 -7.66 24.49
C PRO A 272 0.93 -8.62 24.54
N SER A 273 1.69 -8.77 23.44
CA SER A 273 2.93 -9.56 23.43
C SER A 273 4.13 -8.79 24.00
N CYS A 274 4.03 -7.46 24.07
CA CYS A 274 5.04 -6.56 24.62
C CYS A 274 4.83 -6.28 26.11
N VAL A 275 4.50 -7.30 26.92
CA VAL A 275 4.33 -7.13 28.38
C VAL A 275 5.66 -6.80 29.03
N VAL A 276 5.78 -5.55 29.47
CA VAL A 276 6.93 -5.12 30.25
C VAL A 276 6.70 -5.55 31.71
N GLY A 277 7.39 -6.61 32.13
CA GLY A 277 7.39 -7.03 33.55
C GLY A 277 7.92 -5.92 34.47
N SER A 278 7.60 -5.98 35.76
CA SER A 278 7.91 -4.93 36.75
C SER A 278 9.38 -4.46 36.74
N TRP A 279 10.33 -5.37 36.52
CA TRP A 279 11.75 -5.03 36.39
C TRP A 279 12.10 -4.31 35.08
N GLY A 280 11.47 -4.68 33.97
CA GLY A 280 11.59 -3.97 32.69
C GLY A 280 11.08 -2.53 32.81
N THR A 281 9.96 -2.34 33.49
CA THR A 281 9.34 -1.03 33.75
C THR A 281 10.30 -0.11 34.51
N ILE A 282 10.91 -0.62 35.59
CA ILE A 282 11.91 0.12 36.36
C ILE A 282 13.13 0.44 35.49
N LYS A 283 13.61 -0.52 34.68
CA LYS A 283 14.75 -0.32 33.78
C LYS A 283 14.49 0.77 32.74
N PHE A 284 13.35 0.76 32.06
CA PHE A 284 13.01 1.78 31.06
C PHE A 284 12.90 3.17 31.65
N PHE A 285 12.33 3.29 32.86
CA PHE A 285 12.22 4.57 33.53
C PHE A 285 13.57 5.12 34.01
N LEU A 286 14.47 4.26 34.51
CA LEU A 286 15.74 4.69 35.07
C LEU A 286 16.84 4.88 34.03
N ALA A 287 16.93 3.94 33.11
CA ALA A 287 18.06 3.78 32.20
C ALA A 287 17.61 3.46 30.77
N GLY A 288 16.32 3.58 30.46
CA GLY A 288 15.82 3.49 29.09
C GLY A 288 16.31 4.66 28.24
N PRO A 289 15.88 4.77 26.99
CA PRO A 289 16.20 5.94 26.18
C PRO A 289 15.42 7.17 26.66
N THR A 290 15.99 8.35 26.43
CA THR A 290 15.32 9.64 26.58
C THR A 290 14.46 9.95 25.36
N GLN A 291 13.53 10.90 25.50
CA GLN A 291 12.70 11.40 24.41
C GLN A 291 13.58 11.87 23.23
N LYS A 292 14.67 12.57 23.51
CA LYS A 292 15.64 13.02 22.51
C LYS A 292 16.33 11.85 21.79
N GLU A 293 16.76 10.83 22.53
CA GLU A 293 17.40 9.64 21.94
C GLU A 293 16.41 8.86 21.07
N VAL A 294 15.17 8.64 21.54
CA VAL A 294 14.12 7.98 20.74
C VAL A 294 13.78 8.80 19.50
N LYS A 295 13.69 10.13 19.60
CA LYS A 295 13.49 10.98 18.42
C LYS A 295 14.60 10.77 17.38
N GLY A 296 15.87 10.72 17.81
CA GLY A 296 16.99 10.41 16.92
C GLY A 296 16.90 9.02 16.28
N GLN A 297 16.42 8.03 17.02
CA GLN A 297 16.15 6.69 16.49
C GLN A 297 15.03 6.70 15.43
N ILE A 298 13.93 7.43 15.68
CA ILE A 298 12.85 7.64 14.71
C ILE A 298 13.42 8.30 13.44
N ASP A 299 14.19 9.36 13.60
CA ASP A 299 14.79 10.11 12.48
C ASP A 299 15.64 9.20 11.60
N SER A 300 16.56 8.46 12.21
CA SER A 300 17.44 7.52 11.52
C SER A 300 16.68 6.37 10.87
N TYR A 301 15.63 5.86 11.52
CA TYR A 301 14.82 4.76 10.99
C TYR A 301 14.10 5.16 9.70
N TYR A 302 13.33 6.26 9.75
CA TYR A 302 12.57 6.73 8.58
C TYR A 302 13.46 7.22 7.45
N GLU A 303 14.60 7.84 7.76
CA GLU A 303 15.59 8.23 6.74
C GLU A 303 16.15 7.00 5.99
N GLN A 304 16.46 5.92 6.71
CA GLN A 304 16.95 4.69 6.08
C GLN A 304 15.89 4.05 5.18
N VAL A 305 14.63 3.98 5.64
CA VAL A 305 13.53 3.44 4.82
C VAL A 305 13.28 4.31 3.59
N GLN A 306 13.20 5.64 3.75
CA GLN A 306 12.98 6.56 2.62
C GLN A 306 14.09 6.44 1.58
N ASN A 307 15.35 6.30 2.03
CA ASN A 307 16.48 6.08 1.13
C ASN A 307 16.39 4.73 0.38
N ALA A 308 15.82 3.69 1.00
CA ALA A 308 15.59 2.41 0.33
C ALA A 308 14.63 2.57 -0.85
N PHE A 309 13.51 3.28 -0.67
CA PHE A 309 12.50 3.50 -1.71
C PHE A 309 13.00 4.26 -2.96
N ILE A 310 14.17 4.91 -2.90
CA ILE A 310 14.80 5.58 -4.06
C ILE A 310 15.58 4.57 -4.94
N MET A 311 15.90 3.39 -4.41
CA MET A 311 16.66 2.35 -5.10
C MET A 311 15.74 1.21 -5.50
N THR A 312 15.95 0.62 -6.68
CA THR A 312 15.24 -0.61 -7.06
C THR A 312 15.66 -1.78 -6.16
N PRO A 313 14.85 -2.84 -6.03
CA PRO A 313 15.21 -4.08 -5.33
C PRO A 313 16.59 -4.59 -5.71
N TRP A 314 16.92 -4.63 -7.01
CA TRP A 314 18.24 -5.02 -7.48
C TRP A 314 19.34 -4.08 -6.93
N GLN A 315 19.19 -2.77 -7.08
CA GLN A 315 20.17 -1.78 -6.59
C GLN A 315 20.34 -1.85 -5.07
N LEU A 316 19.25 -2.01 -4.32
CA LEU A 316 19.26 -2.13 -2.87
C LEU A 316 20.00 -3.39 -2.45
N ASN A 317 19.73 -4.54 -3.08
CA ASN A 317 20.40 -5.79 -2.78
C ASN A 317 21.91 -5.74 -3.09
N GLN A 318 22.32 -5.11 -4.19
CA GLN A 318 23.73 -4.91 -4.52
C GLN A 318 24.47 -4.03 -3.49
N ARG A 319 23.82 -2.99 -2.97
CA ARG A 319 24.43 -2.02 -2.05
C ARG A 319 24.35 -2.44 -0.58
N LYS A 320 23.22 -3.03 -0.18
CA LYS A 320 22.84 -3.37 1.19
C LYS A 320 22.06 -4.69 1.20
N PRO A 321 22.73 -5.84 1.00
CA PRO A 321 22.06 -7.14 1.08
C PRO A 321 21.41 -7.34 2.46
N ASN A 322 20.23 -7.98 2.48
CA ASN A 322 19.42 -8.16 3.70
C ASN A 322 19.09 -6.84 4.42
N PHE A 323 18.79 -5.78 3.65
CA PHE A 323 18.55 -4.44 4.18
C PHE A 323 17.48 -4.42 5.27
N PHE A 324 16.32 -5.02 5.01
CA PHE A 324 15.18 -4.96 5.93
C PHE A 324 15.42 -5.75 7.21
N GLU A 325 16.08 -6.90 7.11
CA GLU A 325 16.49 -7.74 8.24
C GLU A 325 17.46 -6.97 9.14
N ASN A 326 18.44 -6.28 8.54
CA ASN A 326 19.39 -5.44 9.25
C ASN A 326 18.75 -4.17 9.82
N LEU A 327 17.75 -3.60 9.14
CA LEU A 327 16.99 -2.44 9.60
C LEU A 327 16.08 -2.78 10.79
N TYR A 328 15.44 -3.95 10.77
CA TYR A 328 14.48 -4.35 11.80
C TYR A 328 15.14 -4.93 13.04
N ARG A 329 16.31 -5.55 12.92
CA ARG A 329 17.02 -6.16 14.05
C ARG A 329 17.27 -5.17 15.22
N PRO A 330 17.76 -3.93 15.00
CA PRO A 330 17.92 -2.95 16.08
C PRO A 330 16.60 -2.51 16.74
N ARG A 331 15.44 -2.72 16.11
CA ARG A 331 14.14 -2.38 16.73
C ARG A 331 13.88 -3.22 17.98
N PHE A 332 14.40 -4.44 18.05
CA PHE A 332 14.29 -5.25 19.27
C PHE A 332 15.03 -4.66 20.47
N ASP A 333 15.99 -3.76 20.23
CA ASP A 333 16.68 -3.00 21.28
C ASP A 333 15.93 -1.70 21.67
N SER A 334 14.90 -1.31 20.91
CA SER A 334 14.05 -0.14 21.15
C SER A 334 12.57 -0.52 21.18
N LEU A 335 12.03 -0.72 22.38
CA LEU A 335 10.60 -1.03 22.58
C LEU A 335 9.68 -0.04 21.85
N PHE A 336 10.06 1.24 21.80
CA PHE A 336 9.30 2.26 21.09
C PHE A 336 9.19 1.97 19.59
N LEU A 337 10.33 1.74 18.92
CA LEU A 337 10.34 1.44 17.50
C LEU A 337 9.71 0.08 17.23
N LEU A 338 9.92 -0.91 18.10
CA LEU A 338 9.30 -2.23 17.96
C LEU A 338 7.78 -2.11 17.84
N VAL A 339 7.15 -1.34 18.73
CA VAL A 339 5.69 -1.25 18.82
C VAL A 339 5.09 -0.25 17.84
N TYR A 340 5.68 0.94 17.69
CA TYR A 340 5.02 2.05 16.99
C TYR A 340 5.59 2.36 15.61
N ALA A 341 6.76 1.86 15.24
CA ALA A 341 7.28 2.06 13.90
C ALA A 341 6.68 1.00 12.95
N GLY A 342 6.20 1.41 11.78
CA GLY A 342 5.72 0.47 10.75
C GLY A 342 6.84 -0.44 10.25
N THR A 343 6.50 -1.62 9.73
CA THR A 343 7.43 -2.40 8.87
C THR A 343 7.04 -2.13 7.42
N TYR A 344 8.04 -1.95 6.56
CA TYR A 344 7.85 -1.42 5.21
C TYR A 344 8.33 -2.38 4.11
N ARG A 345 8.70 -3.61 4.47
CA ARG A 345 9.24 -4.60 3.53
C ARG A 345 8.21 -4.90 2.46
N LYS A 346 6.97 -5.26 2.87
CA LYS A 346 5.89 -5.55 1.94
C LYS A 346 5.53 -4.33 1.08
N ASP A 347 5.38 -3.16 1.70
CA ASP A 347 5.05 -1.93 0.95
C ASP A 347 6.12 -1.57 -0.10
N TYR A 348 7.38 -1.86 0.20
CA TYR A 348 8.51 -1.68 -0.73
C TYR A 348 8.44 -2.62 -1.92
N TYR A 349 8.27 -3.92 -1.69
CA TYR A 349 8.23 -4.90 -2.79
C TYR A 349 6.93 -4.77 -3.60
N ASP A 350 5.77 -4.62 -2.94
CA ASP A 350 4.48 -4.40 -3.61
C ASP A 350 4.54 -3.18 -4.55
N PHE A 351 5.23 -2.10 -4.15
CA PHE A 351 5.43 -0.92 -5.00
C PHE A 351 6.20 -1.26 -6.28
N TYR A 352 7.34 -1.94 -6.16
CA TYR A 352 8.17 -2.28 -7.32
C TYR A 352 7.52 -3.35 -8.21
N ASP A 353 6.82 -4.30 -7.63
CA ASP A 353 6.01 -5.29 -8.36
C ASP A 353 4.94 -4.60 -9.18
N THR A 354 4.27 -3.61 -8.61
CA THR A 354 3.25 -2.82 -9.31
C THR A 354 3.88 -2.04 -10.46
N GLN A 355 5.04 -1.40 -10.26
CA GLN A 355 5.74 -0.71 -11.35
C GLN A 355 6.12 -1.65 -12.49
N ALA A 356 6.62 -2.84 -12.17
CA ALA A 356 6.90 -3.89 -13.16
C ALA A 356 5.62 -4.35 -13.88
N GLN A 357 4.53 -4.53 -13.16
CA GLN A 357 3.24 -4.97 -13.69
C GLN A 357 2.62 -3.94 -14.63
N LEU A 358 2.69 -2.64 -14.31
CA LEU A 358 2.20 -1.56 -15.18
C LEU A 358 3.01 -1.50 -16.49
N LYS A 359 4.34 -1.64 -16.41
CA LYS A 359 5.21 -1.76 -17.59
C LYS A 359 4.89 -3.00 -18.42
N ALA A 360 4.67 -4.14 -17.76
CA ALA A 360 4.28 -5.39 -18.41
C ALA A 360 2.93 -5.27 -19.11
N LEU A 361 1.97 -4.53 -18.55
CA LEU A 361 0.69 -4.25 -19.19
C LEU A 361 0.88 -3.47 -20.50
N VAL A 362 1.65 -2.39 -20.48
CA VAL A 362 1.94 -1.59 -21.69
C VAL A 362 2.64 -2.45 -22.75
N ALA A 363 3.64 -3.24 -22.35
CA ALA A 363 4.35 -4.15 -23.23
C ALA A 363 3.42 -5.24 -23.81
N THR A 364 2.51 -5.79 -23.00
CA THR A 364 1.51 -6.77 -23.45
C THR A 364 0.59 -6.17 -24.51
N ILE A 365 0.07 -4.95 -24.28
CA ILE A 365 -0.78 -4.27 -25.25
C ILE A 365 0.00 -4.03 -26.56
N ALA A 366 1.25 -3.58 -26.46
CA ALA A 366 2.12 -3.36 -27.62
C ALA A 366 2.35 -4.64 -28.45
N ILE A 367 2.59 -5.78 -27.79
CA ILE A 367 2.74 -7.09 -28.44
C ILE A 367 1.45 -7.51 -29.14
N LEU A 368 0.29 -7.39 -28.46
CA LEU A 368 -1.00 -7.78 -29.03
C LEU A 368 -1.35 -6.94 -30.26
N ARG A 369 -1.09 -5.63 -30.21
CA ARG A 369 -1.25 -4.72 -31.35
C ARG A 369 -0.33 -5.11 -32.51
N PHE A 370 0.96 -5.33 -32.23
CA PHE A 370 1.92 -5.77 -33.24
C PHE A 370 1.50 -7.09 -33.89
N GLN A 371 1.01 -8.04 -33.09
CA GLN A 371 0.55 -9.34 -33.58
C GLN A 371 -0.64 -9.20 -34.53
N GLN A 372 -1.62 -8.34 -34.21
CA GLN A 372 -2.75 -8.07 -35.09
C GLN A 372 -2.33 -7.40 -36.40
N ASP A 373 -1.41 -6.45 -36.34
CA ASP A 373 -0.97 -5.69 -37.52
C ASP A 373 -0.01 -6.47 -38.44
N LYS A 374 0.86 -7.32 -37.86
CA LYS A 374 1.93 -8.03 -38.59
C LYS A 374 1.64 -9.51 -38.80
N GLY A 375 0.61 -10.05 -38.16
CA GLY A 375 0.26 -11.47 -38.24
C GLY A 375 1.26 -12.40 -37.55
N ARG A 376 2.18 -11.87 -36.73
CA ARG A 376 3.16 -12.65 -35.96
C ARG A 376 3.56 -11.93 -34.67
N LEU A 377 4.09 -12.68 -33.71
CA LEU A 377 4.72 -12.10 -32.52
C LEU A 377 6.02 -11.33 -32.89
N PRO A 378 6.39 -10.30 -32.12
CA PRO A 378 7.69 -9.65 -32.25
C PRO A 378 8.82 -10.60 -31.83
N ASN A 379 10.02 -10.41 -32.36
CA ASN A 379 11.19 -11.20 -31.95
C ASN A 379 11.73 -10.79 -30.57
N ASN A 380 11.55 -9.52 -30.20
CA ASN A 380 12.00 -8.92 -28.94
C ASN A 380 11.36 -7.53 -28.75
N PHE A 381 11.54 -6.93 -27.57
CA PHE A 381 11.05 -5.59 -27.27
C PHE A 381 11.65 -4.50 -28.18
N ASP A 382 12.91 -4.62 -28.63
CA ASP A 382 13.50 -3.63 -29.53
C ASP A 382 12.76 -3.53 -30.88
N GLU A 383 12.16 -4.63 -31.35
CA GLU A 383 11.32 -4.60 -32.54
C GLU A 383 10.07 -3.74 -32.33
N LEU A 384 9.43 -3.84 -31.16
CA LEU A 384 8.26 -3.01 -30.82
C LEU A 384 8.64 -1.54 -30.75
N ILE A 385 9.83 -1.21 -30.22
CA ILE A 385 10.32 0.16 -30.16
C ILE A 385 10.57 0.72 -31.57
N ARG A 386 11.30 -0.01 -32.41
CA ARG A 386 11.56 0.41 -33.81
C ARG A 386 10.28 0.58 -34.62
N ALA A 387 9.27 -0.24 -34.35
CA ALA A 387 7.99 -0.18 -35.02
C ALA A 387 7.02 0.85 -34.41
N GLY A 388 7.37 1.50 -33.29
CA GLY A 388 6.58 2.55 -32.66
C GLY A 388 5.42 2.06 -31.80
N TYR A 389 5.40 0.78 -31.41
CA TYR A 389 4.40 0.23 -30.48
C TYR A 389 4.80 0.41 -29.01
N LEU A 390 6.08 0.64 -28.72
CA LEU A 390 6.60 0.81 -27.37
C LEU A 390 7.59 1.98 -27.31
N LYS A 391 7.55 2.79 -26.26
CA LYS A 391 8.44 3.95 -26.11
C LYS A 391 9.86 3.57 -25.70
N GLU A 392 9.99 2.62 -24.78
CA GLU A 392 11.25 2.20 -24.17
C GLU A 392 11.21 0.75 -23.69
N LEU A 393 12.38 0.18 -23.37
CA LEU A 393 12.44 -1.17 -22.83
C LEU A 393 11.80 -1.22 -21.43
N PRO A 394 10.93 -2.20 -21.15
CA PRO A 394 10.26 -2.28 -19.85
C PRO A 394 11.27 -2.76 -18.80
N ALA A 395 11.84 -1.82 -18.04
CA ALA A 395 12.87 -2.14 -17.04
C ALA A 395 12.33 -3.04 -15.91
N ASP A 396 13.08 -4.07 -15.54
CA ASP A 396 12.81 -4.95 -14.40
C ASP A 396 13.42 -4.37 -13.11
N PRO A 397 12.64 -4.12 -12.04
CA PRO A 397 13.19 -3.64 -10.77
C PRO A 397 14.12 -4.65 -10.07
N TYR A 398 14.06 -5.93 -10.43
CA TYR A 398 14.83 -7.02 -9.81
C TYR A 398 16.06 -7.44 -10.62
N SER A 399 16.38 -6.76 -11.72
CA SER A 399 17.61 -6.99 -12.47
C SER A 399 18.17 -5.69 -13.06
N ASP A 400 19.33 -5.77 -13.70
CA ASP A 400 19.88 -4.72 -14.56
C ASP A 400 19.42 -4.84 -16.02
N LYS A 401 18.43 -5.71 -16.28
CA LYS A 401 17.88 -6.05 -17.59
C LYS A 401 16.42 -5.58 -17.70
N PRO A 402 15.84 -5.55 -18.92
CA PRO A 402 14.39 -5.44 -19.04
C PRO A 402 13.69 -6.68 -18.48
N LEU A 403 12.37 -6.58 -18.31
CA LEU A 403 11.50 -7.73 -18.10
C LEU A 403 11.81 -8.82 -19.13
N VAL A 404 11.63 -10.07 -18.75
CA VAL A 404 11.87 -11.18 -19.67
C VAL A 404 10.66 -11.36 -20.58
N TYR A 405 10.91 -11.39 -21.88
CA TYR A 405 9.95 -11.75 -22.92
C TYR A 405 10.37 -13.08 -23.52
N ASP A 406 9.50 -14.08 -23.42
CA ASP A 406 9.75 -15.42 -23.93
C ASP A 406 8.62 -15.86 -24.87
N VAL A 407 8.97 -16.41 -26.03
CA VAL A 407 8.00 -16.87 -27.03
C VAL A 407 7.84 -18.37 -26.89
N GLU A 408 6.62 -18.81 -26.61
CA GLU A 408 6.28 -20.23 -26.41
C GLU A 408 5.37 -20.71 -27.54
N GLU A 409 5.18 -22.03 -27.68
CA GLU A 409 4.32 -22.60 -28.75
C GLU A 409 2.88 -22.06 -28.71
N GLU A 410 2.35 -21.80 -27.52
CA GLU A 410 0.98 -21.33 -27.30
C GLU A 410 0.85 -19.81 -27.11
N GLY A 411 1.92 -19.05 -27.36
CA GLY A 411 1.90 -17.59 -27.28
C GLY A 411 3.22 -17.00 -26.77
N PHE A 412 3.14 -16.27 -25.67
CA PHE A 412 4.32 -15.65 -25.08
C PHE A 412 4.15 -15.49 -23.56
N LYS A 413 5.25 -15.19 -22.89
CA LYS A 413 5.33 -14.90 -21.47
C LYS A 413 6.01 -13.55 -21.25
N ILE A 414 5.54 -12.81 -20.25
CA ILE A 414 6.26 -11.66 -19.69
C ILE A 414 6.37 -11.85 -18.18
N TYR A 415 7.59 -11.78 -17.66
CA TYR A 415 7.84 -11.93 -16.22
C TYR A 415 9.04 -11.12 -15.74
N SER A 416 9.11 -10.95 -14.42
CA SER A 416 10.26 -10.44 -13.66
C SER A 416 10.93 -11.59 -12.90
N VAL A 417 12.24 -11.49 -12.64
CA VAL A 417 13.02 -12.49 -11.86
C VAL A 417 12.74 -12.43 -10.34
N GLY A 418 11.96 -11.44 -9.89
CA GLY A 418 11.46 -11.38 -8.52
C GLY A 418 12.50 -11.25 -7.41
N GLU A 419 12.06 -11.47 -6.17
CA GLU A 419 12.81 -11.14 -4.95
C GLU A 419 14.10 -11.98 -4.74
N ASN A 420 14.24 -13.12 -5.42
CA ASN A 420 15.44 -13.96 -5.33
C ASN A 420 16.55 -13.57 -6.32
N PHE A 421 16.27 -12.62 -7.22
CA PHE A 421 17.20 -12.10 -8.24
C PHE A 421 17.73 -13.19 -9.20
N THR A 422 17.03 -14.30 -9.33
CA THR A 422 17.42 -15.48 -10.11
C THR A 422 16.33 -15.78 -11.13
N ASP A 423 16.73 -15.95 -12.39
CA ASP A 423 15.79 -16.31 -13.45
C ASP A 423 15.41 -17.79 -13.35
N ASP A 424 14.17 -18.04 -12.91
CA ASP A 424 13.58 -19.37 -12.79
C ASP A 424 12.73 -19.74 -14.03
N SER A 425 12.89 -19.03 -15.15
CA SER A 425 12.20 -19.22 -16.44
C SER A 425 10.69 -19.00 -16.38
N GLY A 426 10.22 -18.16 -15.48
CA GLY A 426 8.81 -17.83 -15.25
C GLY A 426 8.00 -19.05 -14.82
N LYS A 427 8.60 -19.95 -14.02
CA LYS A 427 7.91 -21.16 -13.52
C LYS A 427 6.97 -20.81 -12.38
N ARG A 428 5.84 -21.50 -12.31
CA ARG A 428 4.91 -21.35 -11.18
C ARG A 428 5.52 -21.94 -9.92
N GLY A 429 5.34 -21.24 -8.79
CA GLY A 429 5.84 -21.68 -7.48
C GLY A 429 7.31 -21.33 -7.22
N THR A 430 7.92 -20.50 -8.07
CA THR A 430 9.22 -19.85 -7.81
C THR A 430 8.99 -18.38 -7.47
N ASP A 431 10.06 -17.62 -7.26
CA ASP A 431 9.97 -16.18 -6.95
C ASP A 431 9.74 -15.29 -8.18
N ASP A 432 9.81 -15.87 -9.40
CA ASP A 432 9.52 -15.16 -10.64
C ASP A 432 8.07 -14.65 -10.65
N ILE A 433 7.91 -13.39 -11.03
CA ILE A 433 6.61 -12.72 -11.08
C ILE A 433 6.10 -12.75 -12.52
N VAL A 434 5.21 -13.69 -12.83
CA VAL A 434 4.61 -13.83 -14.16
C VAL A 434 3.44 -12.86 -14.33
N PHE A 435 3.59 -11.90 -15.25
CA PHE A 435 2.56 -10.92 -15.58
C PHE A 435 1.65 -11.41 -16.73
N TRP A 436 2.24 -12.04 -17.74
CA TRP A 436 1.51 -12.62 -18.86
C TRP A 436 1.97 -14.07 -19.12
N PRO A 437 1.05 -15.02 -19.35
CA PRO A 437 -0.40 -14.87 -19.22
C PRO A 437 -0.80 -14.59 -17.75
N PRO A 438 -1.88 -13.82 -17.51
CA PRO A 438 -2.33 -13.55 -16.14
C PRO A 438 -2.78 -14.86 -15.47
N TRP A 439 -2.50 -14.99 -14.18
CA TRP A 439 -3.01 -16.12 -13.41
C TRP A 439 -4.54 -16.06 -13.31
N GLU A 440 -5.18 -17.18 -13.64
CA GLU A 440 -6.62 -17.37 -13.51
C GLU A 440 -6.92 -18.08 -12.19
N ARG A 441 -7.85 -17.55 -11.40
CA ARG A 441 -8.31 -18.25 -10.20
C ARG A 441 -8.89 -19.62 -10.59
N PRO A 442 -8.44 -20.72 -9.97
CA PRO A 442 -9.03 -22.03 -10.25
C PRO A 442 -10.53 -21.98 -9.93
N LYS A 443 -11.35 -22.60 -10.80
CA LYS A 443 -12.78 -22.79 -10.53
C LYS A 443 -12.89 -23.64 -9.27
N TYR A 444 -13.36 -23.05 -8.17
CA TYR A 444 -13.53 -23.76 -6.91
C TYR A 444 -14.55 -24.89 -7.12
N SER A 445 -14.07 -26.12 -7.28
CA SER A 445 -14.92 -27.31 -7.50
C SER A 445 -15.16 -28.10 -6.23
N ASP A 446 -14.48 -27.81 -5.11
CA ASP A 446 -14.64 -28.54 -3.86
C ASP A 446 -14.64 -27.62 -2.61
N PRO A 447 -15.79 -27.43 -1.94
CA PRO A 447 -15.89 -26.66 -0.70
C PRO A 447 -15.08 -27.21 0.49
N ASN A 448 -14.47 -28.41 0.37
CA ASN A 448 -13.66 -29.02 1.42
C ASN A 448 -12.14 -28.93 1.19
N GLN A 449 -11.66 -28.35 0.08
CA GLN A 449 -10.24 -28.04 -0.03
C GLN A 449 -9.89 -26.87 0.91
N PRO A 450 -8.90 -27.03 1.80
CA PRO A 450 -8.43 -25.91 2.61
C PRO A 450 -7.90 -24.82 1.68
N LEU A 451 -8.13 -23.56 2.06
CA LEU A 451 -7.40 -22.43 1.51
C LEU A 451 -5.92 -22.71 1.78
N GLU A 452 -5.18 -23.23 0.79
CA GLU A 452 -3.75 -23.09 0.81
C GLU A 452 -3.47 -21.59 0.97
N ASN A 453 -2.48 -21.25 1.80
CA ASN A 453 -2.08 -19.86 2.02
C ASN A 453 -1.56 -19.29 0.68
N TYR A 454 -2.49 -18.82 -0.15
CA TYR A 454 -2.22 -17.97 -1.28
C TYR A 454 -1.94 -16.59 -0.67
N SER A 455 -0.65 -16.31 -0.48
CA SER A 455 -0.20 -14.97 -0.12
C SER A 455 -0.46 -14.05 -1.31
N ASP A 456 -1.57 -13.30 -1.23
CA ASP A 456 -1.81 -12.05 -1.97
C ASP A 456 -0.92 -10.91 -1.40
#